data_AF-A0A6G9XYY8-F1
#
_entry.id   AF-A0A6G9XYY8-F1
#
_cell.length_a   1.000
_cell.length_b   1.000
_cell.length_c   1.000
_cell.angle_alpha   90.00
_cell.angle_beta   90.00
_cell.angle_gamma   90.00
#
_symmetry.space_group_name_H-M   'P 1'
#
loop_
_entity.id
_entity.type
_entity.pdbx_description
1 polymer ?
#
loop_
_entity_poly.entity_id
_entity_poly.type
_entity_poly.pdbx_seq_one_letter_code
_entity_poly.pdbx_strand_id
1 'polypeptide(L)'
;MRNRTVLTVAAVAVLLGGCADDGSTTDTPAAGSSTTGTLAEAPQVPRDALPKRGTASNDAGLTVTGIRIGHQPGFDRVVYDLGGKGTPGWIVQYTDRAVQDGSGKPIDVAGTAILEVQILGSAYPFDSAVTPYAGPDPATDPSAPGIAGVYRTTVFEGTTQSFIGVRADRPGFSVSTLSNPTRLVIDIATPKS
;
A
#
# COMPACT_ATOMS: atom_id res chain seq x y z
N MET A 1 -22.24 -45.42 18.77
CA MET A 1 -23.49 -45.11 19.54
C MET A 1 -24.00 -43.76 19.05
N ARG A 2 -25.33 -43.61 18.87
CA ARG A 2 -25.95 -42.37 18.36
C ARG A 2 -26.46 -41.56 19.56
N ASN A 3 -26.40 -40.23 19.50
CA ASN A 3 -27.50 -39.42 20.03
C ASN A 3 -27.65 -38.10 19.28
N ARG A 4 -28.89 -37.78 18.93
CA ARG A 4 -29.36 -36.57 18.27
C ARG A 4 -30.42 -35.98 19.19
N THR A 5 -30.42 -34.67 19.43
CA THR A 5 -31.65 -34.00 19.86
C THR A 5 -31.72 -32.60 19.26
N VAL A 6 -32.74 -32.40 18.42
CA VAL A 6 -33.28 -31.10 18.03
C VAL A 6 -34.65 -31.01 18.71
N LEU A 7 -35.04 -29.85 19.22
CA LEU A 7 -36.43 -29.58 19.57
C LEU A 7 -36.86 -28.24 18.95
N THR A 8 -38.06 -28.23 18.38
CA THR A 8 -38.70 -27.13 17.63
C THR A 8 -40.04 -26.77 18.32
N VAL A 9 -40.95 -26.06 17.61
CA VAL A 9 -42.37 -25.72 17.98
C VAL A 9 -42.50 -24.37 18.72
N ALA A 10 -43.42 -23.43 18.42
CA ALA A 10 -44.31 -23.13 17.27
C ALA A 10 -44.80 -21.66 17.43
N ALA A 11 -44.90 -20.82 16.39
CA ALA A 11 -45.96 -20.64 15.38
C ALA A 11 -47.35 -20.19 15.90
N VAL A 12 -47.79 -18.98 15.48
CA VAL A 12 -49.19 -18.56 15.24
C VAL A 12 -49.19 -17.54 14.08
N ALA A 13 -50.21 -17.54 13.23
CA ALA A 13 -50.45 -16.60 12.12
C ALA A 13 -51.90 -16.08 12.18
N VAL A 14 -52.25 -15.00 11.47
CA VAL A 14 -53.61 -14.73 10.91
C VAL A 14 -53.61 -13.57 9.89
N LEU A 15 -54.52 -13.70 8.92
CA LEU A 15 -54.84 -12.82 7.77
C LEU A 15 -55.68 -11.57 8.20
N LEU A 16 -56.21 -10.65 7.37
CA LEU A 16 -56.39 -10.48 5.91
C LEU A 16 -56.71 -8.99 5.64
N GLY A 17 -56.45 -8.43 4.45
CA GLY A 17 -57.10 -7.18 3.99
C GLY A 17 -56.32 -6.34 2.98
N GLY A 18 -56.99 -5.87 1.92
CA GLY A 18 -56.44 -4.92 0.94
C GLY A 18 -57.51 -3.96 0.42
N CYS A 19 -57.09 -2.95 -0.35
CA CYS A 19 -57.92 -2.14 -1.25
C CYS A 19 -57.01 -1.34 -2.22
N ALA A 20 -57.58 -0.79 -3.28
CA ALA A 20 -56.84 -0.25 -4.44
C ALA A 20 -57.10 1.25 -4.71
N ASP A 21 -56.22 1.76 -5.59
CA ASP A 21 -56.35 2.87 -6.54
C ASP A 21 -56.30 4.37 -6.16
N ASP A 22 -55.54 5.04 -7.05
CA ASP A 22 -55.51 6.41 -7.55
C ASP A 22 -55.36 7.66 -6.66
N GLY A 23 -54.43 8.53 -7.09
CA GLY A 23 -54.17 9.84 -6.51
C GLY A 23 -52.97 10.57 -7.14
N SER A 24 -53.11 11.07 -8.37
CA SER A 24 -52.10 11.95 -8.97
C SER A 24 -52.17 13.38 -8.39
N THR A 25 -51.10 13.85 -7.76
CA THR A 25 -50.83 15.29 -7.59
C THR A 25 -49.35 15.63 -7.78
N THR A 26 -49.11 16.83 -8.30
CA THR A 26 -47.83 17.33 -8.81
C THR A 26 -47.02 18.13 -7.79
N ASP A 27 -45.71 18.20 -8.11
CA ASP A 27 -44.80 19.33 -7.89
C ASP A 27 -44.04 19.46 -6.56
N THR A 28 -42.71 19.31 -6.63
CA THR A 28 -41.69 20.25 -6.14
C THR A 28 -40.29 19.66 -6.44
N PRO A 29 -39.50 20.24 -7.37
CA PRO A 29 -38.09 19.90 -7.50
C PRO A 29 -37.32 20.50 -6.32
N ALA A 30 -36.92 19.66 -5.35
CA ALA A 30 -36.03 20.09 -4.29
C ALA A 30 -34.69 20.56 -4.90
N ALA A 31 -34.24 21.75 -4.50
CA ALA A 31 -33.06 22.40 -5.07
C ALA A 31 -31.83 21.47 -5.01
N GLY A 32 -31.20 21.26 -6.17
CA GLY A 32 -30.01 20.43 -6.27
C GLY A 32 -28.86 21.02 -5.45
N SER A 33 -28.45 20.32 -4.40
CA SER A 33 -27.21 20.61 -3.68
C SER A 33 -26.03 20.45 -4.64
N SER A 34 -25.51 21.57 -5.13
CA SER A 34 -24.28 21.63 -5.91
C SER A 34 -23.07 21.36 -5.02
N THR A 35 -22.87 20.08 -4.70
CA THR A 35 -21.64 19.61 -4.06
C THR A 35 -20.48 19.92 -4.99
N THR A 36 -19.72 20.97 -4.68
CA THR A 36 -18.47 21.31 -5.38
C THR A 36 -17.43 20.24 -5.06
N GLY A 37 -17.49 19.11 -5.77
CA GLY A 37 -16.51 18.05 -5.65
C GLY A 37 -15.16 18.56 -6.14
N THR A 38 -14.19 18.65 -5.23
CA THR A 38 -12.78 18.80 -5.62
C THR A 38 -12.41 17.61 -6.49
N LEU A 39 -12.20 17.86 -7.79
CA LEU A 39 -11.63 16.88 -8.70
C LEU A 39 -10.27 16.46 -8.13
N ALA A 40 -10.12 15.18 -7.80
CA ALA A 40 -8.84 14.65 -7.39
C ALA A 40 -7.86 14.74 -8.57
N GLU A 41 -6.77 15.50 -8.39
CA GLU A 41 -5.68 15.58 -9.36
C GLU A 41 -5.22 14.16 -9.73
N ALA A 42 -5.16 13.86 -11.02
CA ALA A 42 -4.67 12.57 -11.49
C ALA A 42 -3.21 12.37 -11.04
N PRO A 43 -2.79 11.16 -10.61
CA PRO A 43 -1.41 10.90 -10.22
C PRO A 43 -0.42 11.33 -11.30
N GLN A 44 0.49 12.24 -10.95
CA GLN A 44 1.45 12.80 -11.90
C GLN A 44 2.63 11.83 -12.09
N VAL A 45 2.98 11.55 -13.35
CA VAL A 45 4.18 10.75 -13.68
C VAL A 45 5.42 11.43 -13.09
N PRO A 46 6.22 10.73 -12.25
CA PRO A 46 7.44 11.30 -11.68
C PRO A 46 8.45 11.72 -12.75
N ARG A 47 9.18 12.81 -12.52
CA ARG A 47 10.07 13.41 -13.54
C ARG A 47 11.54 13.44 -13.17
N ASP A 48 11.87 13.50 -11.88
CA ASP A 48 13.25 13.61 -11.39
C ASP A 48 13.64 12.38 -10.55
N ALA A 49 14.94 12.06 -10.58
CA ALA A 49 15.53 10.93 -9.86
C ALA A 49 16.31 11.36 -8.60
N LEU A 50 16.03 12.56 -8.05
CA LEU A 50 16.77 13.08 -6.90
C LEU A 50 16.33 12.38 -5.61
N PRO A 51 17.24 12.21 -4.61
CA PRO A 51 16.91 11.62 -3.33
C PRO A 51 15.69 12.27 -2.65
N LYS A 52 14.74 11.45 -2.21
CA LYS A 52 13.54 11.89 -1.47
C LYS A 52 13.68 11.50 0.00
N ARG A 53 13.30 12.41 0.90
CA ARG A 53 13.36 12.21 2.35
C ARG A 53 12.07 12.65 3.03
N GLY A 54 11.74 11.99 4.14
CA GLY A 54 10.64 12.34 5.04
C GLY A 54 10.97 11.95 6.48
N THR A 55 10.44 12.71 7.44
CA THR A 55 10.72 12.51 8.87
C THR A 55 9.66 11.61 9.49
N ALA A 56 10.08 10.65 10.33
CA ALA A 56 9.16 9.84 11.12
C ALA A 56 8.49 10.68 12.22
N SER A 57 7.30 10.25 12.68
CA SER A 57 6.73 10.85 13.90
C SER A 57 7.47 10.36 15.15
N ASN A 58 7.41 11.13 16.24
CA ASN A 58 8.09 10.80 17.50
C ASN A 58 7.59 9.49 18.15
N ASP A 59 6.38 9.05 17.79
CA ASP A 59 5.72 7.82 18.24
C ASP A 59 5.79 6.68 17.21
N ALA A 60 6.60 6.84 16.15
CA ALA A 60 6.70 5.86 15.09
C ALA A 60 7.25 4.51 15.59
N GLY A 61 6.45 3.47 15.37
CA GLY A 61 6.78 2.09 15.68
C GLY A 61 6.06 1.21 14.67
N LEU A 62 6.61 1.16 13.46
CA LEU A 62 5.97 0.57 12.28
C LEU A 62 6.61 -0.75 11.87
N THR A 63 5.84 -1.59 11.19
CA THR A 63 6.30 -2.87 10.65
C THR A 63 5.72 -3.04 9.25
N VAL A 64 6.58 -3.37 8.28
CA VAL A 64 6.13 -3.75 6.93
C VAL A 64 5.35 -5.04 7.03
N THR A 65 4.07 -5.00 6.69
CA THR A 65 3.13 -6.15 6.70
C THR A 65 2.85 -6.68 5.31
N GLY A 66 2.95 -5.81 4.29
CA GLY A 66 2.68 -6.10 2.90
C GLY A 66 3.66 -5.39 1.96
N ILE A 67 4.01 -6.04 0.87
CA ILE A 67 4.65 -5.43 -0.29
C ILE A 67 3.72 -5.71 -1.47
N ARG A 68 3.28 -4.66 -2.16
CA ARG A 68 2.42 -4.73 -3.35
C ARG A 68 3.08 -3.97 -4.49
N ILE A 69 2.97 -4.51 -5.69
CA ILE A 69 3.51 -3.94 -6.91
C ILE A 69 2.33 -3.83 -7.90
N GLY A 70 2.31 -2.82 -8.77
CA GLY A 70 1.31 -2.73 -9.83
C GLY A 70 1.56 -1.60 -10.81
N HIS A 71 1.19 -1.82 -12.06
CA HIS A 71 1.35 -0.84 -13.13
C HIS A 71 0.27 0.25 -13.09
N GLN A 72 0.63 1.47 -13.49
CA GLN A 72 -0.25 2.61 -13.72
C GLN A 72 0.19 3.33 -15.02
N PRO A 73 -0.68 4.13 -15.66
CA PRO A 73 -0.31 4.86 -16.88
C PRO A 73 0.91 5.79 -16.67
N GLY A 74 2.07 5.34 -17.18
CA GLY A 74 3.34 6.07 -17.13
C GLY A 74 4.22 5.81 -15.90
N PHE A 75 3.82 4.96 -14.95
CA PHE A 75 4.66 4.57 -13.82
C PHE A 75 4.27 3.20 -13.23
N ASP A 76 5.26 2.48 -12.71
CA ASP A 76 5.03 1.32 -11.84
C ASP A 76 5.04 1.79 -10.38
N ARG A 77 4.14 1.23 -9.57
CA ARG A 77 3.97 1.57 -8.15
C ARG A 77 4.40 0.41 -7.26
N VAL A 78 5.27 0.69 -6.30
CA VAL A 78 5.57 -0.20 -5.16
C VAL A 78 4.95 0.40 -3.90
N VAL A 79 4.20 -0.40 -3.16
CA VAL A 79 3.57 -0.01 -1.89
C VAL A 79 4.06 -0.93 -0.78
N TYR A 80 4.61 -0.33 0.27
CA TYR A 80 4.82 -0.98 1.55
C TYR A 80 3.60 -0.68 2.43
N ASP A 81 2.82 -1.71 2.74
CA ASP A 81 1.75 -1.62 3.74
C ASP A 81 2.39 -1.69 5.14
N LEU A 82 2.01 -0.76 6.02
CA LEU A 82 2.64 -0.56 7.32
C LEU A 82 1.61 -0.70 8.44
N GLY A 83 1.81 -1.66 9.33
CA GLY A 83 1.09 -1.74 10.60
C GLY A 83 1.89 -1.11 11.73
N GLY A 84 1.24 -0.73 12.82
CA GLY A 84 1.88 -0.15 14.01
C GLY A 84 1.32 1.22 14.39
N LYS A 85 2.17 2.11 14.90
CA LYS A 85 1.81 3.48 15.34
C LYS A 85 2.69 4.53 14.67
N GLY A 86 2.21 5.78 14.67
CA GLY A 86 2.89 6.91 14.06
C GLY A 86 2.89 6.90 12.52
N THR A 87 3.74 7.74 11.94
CA THR A 87 3.97 7.85 10.49
C THR A 87 5.42 7.56 10.13
N PRO A 88 5.69 6.86 9.01
CA PRO A 88 7.05 6.50 8.63
C PRO A 88 7.84 7.73 8.20
N GLY A 89 9.12 7.74 8.53
CA GLY A 89 10.10 8.53 7.79
C GLY A 89 10.65 7.70 6.63
N TRP A 90 11.37 8.33 5.72
CA TRP A 90 12.04 7.63 4.62
C TRP A 90 13.30 8.32 4.15
N ILE A 91 14.20 7.51 3.58
CA ILE A 91 15.24 7.96 2.64
C ILE A 91 15.13 7.04 1.43
N VAL A 92 14.93 7.62 0.24
CA VAL A 92 14.82 6.86 -1.01
C VAL A 92 15.72 7.50 -2.06
N GLN A 93 16.64 6.71 -2.62
CA GLN A 93 17.67 7.17 -3.56
C GLN A 93 18.24 6.02 -4.38
N TYR A 94 18.75 6.30 -5.57
CA TYR A 94 19.49 5.31 -6.35
C TYR A 94 20.87 5.05 -5.73
N THR A 95 21.28 3.79 -5.71
CA THR A 95 22.62 3.35 -5.27
C THR A 95 23.30 2.52 -6.37
N ASP A 96 24.63 2.50 -6.36
CA ASP A 96 25.42 1.66 -7.27
C ASP A 96 25.49 0.20 -6.81
N ARG A 97 25.25 -0.06 -5.51
CA ARG A 97 25.33 -1.39 -4.88
C ARG A 97 24.32 -1.51 -3.74
N ALA A 98 23.59 -2.63 -3.71
CA ALA A 98 22.81 -3.03 -2.54
C ALA A 98 23.72 -3.72 -1.52
N VAL A 99 23.80 -3.16 -0.32
CA VAL A 99 24.57 -3.69 0.82
C VAL A 99 23.66 -3.64 2.04
N GLN A 100 23.53 -4.76 2.74
CA GLN A 100 22.68 -4.87 3.91
C GLN A 100 23.27 -4.10 5.11
N ASP A 101 22.47 -3.22 5.70
CA ASP A 101 22.83 -2.51 6.92
C ASP A 101 23.09 -3.46 8.10
N GLY A 102 24.00 -3.05 8.99
CA GLY A 102 24.47 -3.84 10.14
C GLY A 102 25.36 -5.04 9.79
N SER A 103 25.09 -5.77 8.70
CA SER A 103 25.86 -6.96 8.30
C SER A 103 26.96 -6.68 7.28
N GLY A 104 26.82 -5.63 6.47
CA GLY A 104 27.74 -5.28 5.38
C GLY A 104 27.75 -6.26 4.20
N LYS A 105 26.80 -7.21 4.15
CA LYS A 105 26.74 -8.22 3.07
C LYS A 105 26.14 -7.60 1.79
N PRO A 106 26.72 -7.85 0.60
CA PRO A 106 26.10 -7.46 -0.66
C PRO A 106 24.82 -8.26 -0.91
N ILE A 107 23.88 -7.67 -1.66
CA ILE A 107 22.64 -8.31 -2.12
C ILE A 107 22.59 -8.21 -3.65
N ASP A 108 22.36 -9.35 -4.31
CA ASP A 108 22.22 -9.41 -5.77
C ASP A 108 20.81 -8.96 -6.18
N VAL A 109 20.68 -7.68 -6.51
CA VAL A 109 19.43 -7.05 -6.99
C VAL A 109 19.38 -7.10 -8.52
N ALA A 110 18.38 -7.75 -9.08
CA ALA A 110 18.16 -7.78 -10.52
C ALA A 110 17.71 -6.42 -11.06
N GLY A 111 18.10 -6.07 -12.29
CA GLY A 111 17.70 -4.83 -12.95
C GLY A 111 18.88 -4.07 -13.55
N THR A 112 18.60 -2.86 -14.05
CA THR A 112 19.57 -1.91 -14.62
C THR A 112 20.00 -0.88 -13.56
N ALA A 113 19.10 -0.52 -12.65
CA ALA A 113 19.36 0.38 -11.53
C ALA A 113 18.75 -0.14 -10.22
N ILE A 114 19.35 0.23 -9.09
CA ILE A 114 18.92 -0.16 -7.74
C ILE A 114 18.42 1.08 -7.02
N LEU A 115 17.13 1.13 -6.69
CA LEU A 115 16.55 2.16 -5.84
C LEU A 115 16.49 1.63 -4.40
N GLU A 116 17.30 2.20 -3.50
CA GLU A 116 17.25 1.89 -2.08
C GLU A 116 16.08 2.62 -1.41
N VAL A 117 15.37 1.91 -0.56
CA VAL A 117 14.27 2.40 0.28
C VAL A 117 14.60 2.09 1.75
N GLN A 118 14.91 3.13 2.52
CA GLN A 118 15.03 3.05 3.97
C GLN A 118 13.75 3.61 4.60
N ILE A 119 13.06 2.82 5.42
CA ILE A 119 11.82 3.17 6.13
C ILE A 119 12.14 3.41 7.61
N LEU A 120 12.14 4.68 8.02
CA LEU A 120 12.55 5.14 9.35
C LEU A 120 11.36 5.07 10.34
N GLY A 121 11.65 4.81 11.62
CA GLY A 121 10.61 4.59 12.64
C GLY A 121 10.04 3.17 12.61
N SER A 122 10.85 2.20 12.19
CA SER A 122 10.53 0.78 12.19
C SER A 122 10.74 0.17 13.58
N ALA A 123 9.77 -0.60 14.07
CA ALA A 123 9.91 -1.42 15.26
C ALA A 123 10.65 -2.72 14.95
N TYR A 124 11.43 -3.24 15.90
CA TYR A 124 12.00 -4.58 15.77
C TYR A 124 10.91 -5.66 15.83
N PRO A 125 11.07 -6.81 15.13
CA PRO A 125 10.04 -7.86 15.09
C PRO A 125 9.65 -8.45 16.45
N PHE A 126 10.52 -8.37 17.46
CA PHE A 126 10.24 -8.84 18.82
C PHE A 126 9.58 -7.79 19.73
N ASP A 127 9.70 -6.49 19.39
CA ASP A 127 9.00 -5.39 20.06
C ASP A 127 7.64 -5.11 19.43
N SER A 128 7.46 -5.51 18.16
CA SER A 128 6.25 -5.28 17.40
C SER A 128 5.15 -6.29 17.71
N ALA A 129 3.96 -5.80 18.06
CA ALA A 129 2.74 -6.60 18.12
C ALA A 129 2.11 -6.88 16.74
N VAL A 130 2.81 -6.53 15.65
CA VAL A 130 2.34 -6.63 14.26
C VAL A 130 3.12 -7.71 13.52
N THR A 131 2.42 -8.67 12.94
CA THR A 131 3.02 -9.72 12.10
C THR A 131 3.77 -9.10 10.92
N PRO A 132 5.09 -9.33 10.78
CA PRO A 132 5.87 -8.79 9.67
C PRO A 132 5.55 -9.51 8.35
N TYR A 133 5.87 -8.86 7.23
CA TYR A 133 5.76 -9.43 5.89
C TYR A 133 6.54 -10.75 5.79
N ALA A 134 5.84 -11.77 5.31
CA ALA A 134 6.34 -13.13 5.10
C ALA A 134 6.01 -13.66 3.68
N GLY A 135 5.81 -12.75 2.73
CA GLY A 135 5.61 -13.09 1.32
C GLY A 135 6.92 -13.37 0.57
N PRO A 136 6.87 -13.50 -0.77
CA PRO A 136 8.05 -13.74 -1.60
C PRO A 136 9.14 -12.67 -1.44
N ASP A 137 10.40 -13.10 -1.53
CA ASP A 137 11.58 -12.25 -1.46
C ASP A 137 12.58 -12.72 -2.55
N PRO A 138 12.77 -11.96 -3.65
CA PRO A 138 12.12 -10.69 -3.96
C PRO A 138 10.62 -10.84 -4.27
N ALA A 139 9.84 -9.84 -3.89
CA ALA A 139 8.47 -9.69 -4.40
C ALA A 139 8.51 -9.24 -5.86
N THR A 140 7.67 -9.83 -6.70
CA THR A 140 7.57 -9.53 -8.15
C THR A 140 6.11 -9.54 -8.58
N ASP A 141 5.77 -8.78 -9.63
CA ASP A 141 4.45 -8.81 -10.26
C ASP A 141 4.60 -8.68 -11.79
N PRO A 142 4.07 -9.63 -12.58
CA PRO A 142 4.23 -9.62 -14.04
C PRO A 142 3.45 -8.49 -14.74
N SER A 143 2.49 -7.84 -14.06
CA SER A 143 1.77 -6.68 -14.61
C SER A 143 2.62 -5.40 -14.63
N ALA A 144 3.67 -5.33 -13.81
CA ALA A 144 4.56 -4.17 -13.65
C ALA A 144 6.01 -4.50 -14.09
N PRO A 145 6.26 -4.76 -15.39
CA PRO A 145 7.54 -5.26 -15.88
C PRO A 145 8.70 -4.24 -15.78
N GLY A 146 8.47 -2.98 -15.41
CA GLY A 146 9.55 -2.06 -15.06
C GLY A 146 10.26 -2.45 -13.75
N ILE A 147 9.57 -3.14 -12.85
CA ILE A 147 10.11 -3.62 -11.57
C ILE A 147 10.70 -5.03 -11.74
N ALA A 148 12.00 -5.15 -11.52
CA ALA A 148 12.72 -6.42 -11.57
C ALA A 148 12.51 -7.27 -10.32
N GLY A 149 12.38 -6.63 -9.16
CA GLY A 149 12.00 -7.25 -7.90
C GLY A 149 12.14 -6.27 -6.73
N VAL A 150 11.39 -6.51 -5.66
CA VAL A 150 11.50 -5.77 -4.39
C VAL A 150 12.09 -6.70 -3.35
N TYR A 151 13.34 -6.43 -2.96
CA TYR A 151 14.15 -7.22 -2.05
C TYR A 151 14.05 -6.62 -0.65
N ARG A 152 13.77 -7.43 0.36
CA ARG A 152 13.64 -6.97 1.75
C ARG A 152 14.91 -7.29 2.54
N THR A 153 15.25 -6.45 3.52
CA THR A 153 16.27 -6.78 4.53
C THR A 153 15.69 -6.76 5.95
N THR A 154 16.53 -7.02 6.95
CA THR A 154 16.18 -6.96 8.37
C THR A 154 16.11 -5.53 8.88
N VAL A 155 15.30 -5.28 9.91
CA VAL A 155 15.36 -4.00 10.65
C VAL A 155 16.73 -3.85 11.34
N PHE A 156 17.36 -2.69 11.18
CA PHE A 156 18.58 -2.30 11.88
C PHE A 156 18.45 -0.83 12.33
N GLU A 157 18.83 -0.52 13.57
CA GLU A 157 18.77 0.84 14.16
C GLU A 157 17.44 1.59 13.92
N GLY A 158 16.30 0.89 14.01
CA GLY A 158 14.97 1.47 13.80
C GLY A 158 14.62 1.77 12.34
N THR A 159 15.36 1.20 11.39
CA THR A 159 15.17 1.35 9.95
C THR A 159 14.91 -0.01 9.30
N THR A 160 13.84 -0.12 8.50
CA THR A 160 13.68 -1.23 7.55
C THR A 160 14.32 -0.83 6.23
N GLN A 161 15.35 -1.55 5.78
CA GLN A 161 15.94 -1.32 4.46
C GLN A 161 15.34 -2.30 3.43
N SER A 162 15.20 -1.83 2.20
CA SER A 162 14.70 -2.59 1.05
C SER A 162 15.33 -2.05 -0.22
N PHE A 163 15.48 -2.91 -1.23
CA PHE A 163 16.02 -2.52 -2.53
C PHE A 163 15.03 -2.88 -3.63
N ILE A 164 14.69 -1.90 -4.46
CA ILE A 164 13.85 -2.08 -5.64
C ILE A 164 14.77 -2.15 -6.86
N GLY A 165 14.80 -3.30 -7.51
CA GLY A 165 15.42 -3.48 -8.81
C GLY A 165 14.56 -2.89 -9.91
N VAL A 166 15.12 -2.00 -10.73
CA VAL A 166 14.40 -1.29 -11.79
C VAL A 166 15.04 -1.59 -13.15
N ARG A 167 14.25 -1.93 -14.17
CA ARG A 167 14.75 -2.32 -15.51
C ARG A 167 15.17 -1.15 -16.39
N ALA A 168 14.72 0.07 -16.11
CA ALA A 168 15.19 1.29 -16.77
C ALA A 168 16.41 1.89 -16.02
N ASP A 169 17.24 2.66 -16.74
CA ASP A 169 18.33 3.41 -16.11
C ASP A 169 17.78 4.62 -15.33
N ARG A 170 17.86 4.54 -14.00
CA ARG A 170 17.49 5.56 -13.00
C ARG A 170 16.29 6.45 -13.39
N PRO A 171 15.11 5.89 -13.72
CA PRO A 171 13.94 6.70 -14.04
C PRO A 171 13.53 7.59 -12.86
N GLY A 172 12.83 8.68 -13.18
CA GLY A 172 12.29 9.57 -12.15
C GLY A 172 11.34 8.82 -11.20
N PHE A 173 11.33 9.22 -9.93
CA PHE A 173 10.49 8.59 -8.92
C PHE A 173 9.91 9.61 -7.92
N SER A 174 8.78 9.25 -7.32
CA SER A 174 8.16 10.01 -6.23
C SER A 174 7.95 9.12 -5.01
N VAL A 175 7.83 9.76 -3.84
CA VAL A 175 7.51 9.09 -2.58
C VAL A 175 6.37 9.83 -1.92
N SER A 176 5.35 9.09 -1.49
CA SER A 176 4.21 9.63 -0.76
C SER A 176 3.76 8.66 0.33
N THR A 177 2.99 9.16 1.29
CA THR A 177 2.35 8.34 2.32
C THR A 177 0.84 8.42 2.20
N LEU A 178 0.17 7.30 2.46
CA LEU A 178 -1.28 7.24 2.62
C LEU A 178 -1.59 6.79 4.04
N SER A 179 -2.66 7.29 4.63
CA SER A 179 -3.22 6.82 5.90
C SER A 179 -4.37 5.84 5.67
N ASN A 180 -4.84 5.20 6.75
CA ASN A 180 -6.07 4.39 6.79
C ASN A 180 -6.20 3.33 5.65
N PRO A 181 -5.31 2.32 5.56
CA PRO A 181 -4.17 2.03 6.44
C PRO A 181 -2.89 2.80 6.05
N THR A 182 -1.94 2.89 6.99
CA THR A 182 -0.64 3.52 6.77
C THR A 182 0.15 2.78 5.68
N ARG A 183 0.63 3.53 4.69
CA ARG A 183 1.37 3.01 3.52
C ARG A 183 2.48 3.97 3.14
N LEU A 184 3.63 3.43 2.75
CA LEU A 184 4.65 4.15 1.99
C LEU A 184 4.51 3.76 0.52
N VAL A 185 4.36 4.74 -0.37
CA VAL A 185 4.10 4.54 -1.80
C VAL A 185 5.27 5.13 -2.59
N ILE A 186 5.89 4.30 -3.41
CA ILE A 186 6.97 4.66 -4.33
C ILE A 186 6.42 4.53 -5.76
N ASP A 187 6.33 5.66 -6.48
CA ASP A 187 5.99 5.65 -7.91
C ASP A 187 7.27 5.81 -8.73
N ILE A 188 7.49 4.93 -9.70
CA ILE A 188 8.71 4.86 -10.51
C ILE A 188 8.30 4.97 -11.98
N ALA A 189 8.74 6.04 -12.65
CA ALA A 189 8.31 6.33 -14.01
C ALA A 189 8.72 5.21 -14.98
N THR A 190 7.76 4.75 -15.80
CA THR A 190 8.05 3.81 -16.89
C THR A 190 8.42 4.61 -18.14
N PRO A 191 9.50 4.25 -18.86
CA PRO A 191 9.75 4.81 -20.18
C PRO A 191 8.53 4.65 -21.10
N LYS A 192 8.30 5.63 -21.98
CA LYS A 192 7.32 5.45 -23.06
C LYS A 192 7.89 4.43 -24.05
N SER A 193 7.08 3.42 -24.36
CA SER A 193 7.28 2.48 -25.48
C SER A 193 7.22 3.19 -26.82
#